data_AF-A0A2T0LFH5-F1
#
_entry.id   AF-A0A2T0LFH5-F1
#
_cell.length_a   1.000
_cell.length_b   1.000
_cell.length_c   1.000
_cell.angle_alpha   90.00
_cell.angle_beta   90.00
_cell.angle_gamma   90.00
#
_symmetry.space_group_name_H-M   'P 1'
#
loop_
_entity.id
_entity.type
_entity.pdbx_description
1 polymer ?
#
loop_
_entity_poly.entity_id
_entity_poly.type
_entity_poly.pdbx_seq_one_letter_code
_entity_poly.pdbx_strand_id
1 'polypeptide(L)' 'MADRYRDLGIAARSITHNLGEGYVPYFFEVYGLKRVDRRKVEFFQLMDEFF' A
#
# COMPACT_ATOMS: atom_id res chain seq x y z
N MET A 1 8.40 0.12 -16.89
CA MET A 1 8.25 -0.48 -15.55
C MET A 1 7.20 0.31 -14.81
N ALA A 2 6.18 -0.33 -14.22
CA ALA A 2 5.14 0.37 -13.47
C ALA A 2 5.73 1.02 -12.21
N ASP A 3 5.10 2.10 -11.73
CA ASP A 3 5.47 2.72 -10.46
C ASP A 3 5.30 1.69 -9.34
N ARG A 4 6.34 1.47 -8.52
CA ARG A 4 6.35 0.49 -7.41
C ARG A 4 5.20 0.71 -6.42
N TYR A 5 4.67 1.93 -6.34
CA TYR A 5 3.54 2.24 -5.47
C TYR A 5 2.22 1.61 -5.92
N ARG A 6 2.12 1.13 -7.18
CA ARG A 6 0.98 0.32 -7.63
C ARG A 6 0.86 -0.96 -6.80
N ASP A 7 1.92 -1.77 -6.77
CA ASP A 7 1.92 -3.03 -6.02
C ASP A 7 1.80 -2.80 -4.51
N LEU A 8 2.42 -1.72 -4.00
CA LEU A 8 2.32 -1.34 -2.59
C LEU A 8 0.92 -0.88 -2.19
N GLY A 9 0.22 -0.15 -3.07
CA GLY A 9 -1.16 0.26 -2.85
C GLY A 9 -2.09 -0.95 -2.73
N ILE A 10 -1.98 -1.89 -3.67
CA ILE A 10 -2.75 -3.14 -3.66
C ILE A 10 -2.45 -3.95 -2.39
N ALA A 11 -1.17 -4.17 -2.07
CA ALA A 11 -0.77 -4.91 -0.88
C ALA A 11 -1.30 -4.26 0.41
N ALA A 12 -1.18 -2.93 0.53
CA ALA A 12 -1.71 -2.19 1.68
C ALA A 12 -3.23 -2.32 1.79
N ARG A 13 -3.98 -2.27 0.66
CA ARG A 13 -5.44 -2.50 0.65
C ARG A 13 -5.79 -3.90 1.13
N SER A 14 -5.10 -4.92 0.62
CA SER A 14 -5.31 -6.32 1.05
C SER A 14 -5.00 -6.51 2.53
N ILE A 15 -3.93 -5.91 3.05
CA ILE A 15 -3.60 -5.97 4.48
C ILE A 15 -4.68 -5.30 5.31
N THR A 16 -5.12 -4.10 4.93
CA THR A 16 -6.21 -3.41 5.63
C THR A 16 -7.48 -4.25 5.66
N HIS A 17 -7.85 -4.89 4.55
CA HIS A 17 -9.06 -5.71 4.47
C HIS A 17 -8.98 -7.02 5.28
N ASN A 18 -7.83 -7.70 5.25
CA ASN A 18 -7.68 -9.03 5.87
C ASN A 18 -7.19 -9.00 7.32
N LEU A 19 -6.36 -8.02 7.67
CA LEU A 19 -5.67 -7.94 8.97
C LEU A 19 -6.02 -6.67 9.76
N GLY A 20 -6.55 -5.64 9.09
CA GLY A 20 -6.85 -4.34 9.67
C GLY A 20 -5.75 -3.30 9.43
N GLU A 21 -6.14 -2.03 9.44
CA GLU A 21 -5.26 -0.88 9.11
C GLU A 21 -4.00 -0.80 9.99
N GLY A 22 -4.08 -1.27 11.24
CA GLY A 22 -2.96 -1.28 12.18
C GLY A 22 -1.75 -2.11 11.71
N TYR A 23 -1.91 -3.02 10.74
CA TYR A 23 -0.83 -3.83 10.19
C TYR A 23 -0.08 -3.16 9.03
N VAL A 24 -0.64 -2.11 8.44
CA VAL A 24 -0.04 -1.41 7.27
C VAL A 24 1.33 -0.78 7.61
N PRO A 25 1.54 -0.12 8.77
CA PRO A 25 2.86 0.39 9.13
C PRO A 25 3.94 -0.71 9.22
N TYR A 26 3.62 -1.86 9.83
CA TYR A 26 4.55 -2.98 9.96
C TYR A 26 4.94 -3.57 8.60
N PHE A 27 3.99 -3.64 7.66
CA PHE A 27 4.29 -4.05 6.29
C PHE A 27 5.33 -3.15 5.64
N PHE A 28 5.16 -1.83 5.72
CA PHE A 28 6.11 -0.90 5.11
C PHE A 28 7.49 -0.90 5.80
N GLU A 29 7.52 -1.12 7.11
CA GLU A 29 8.76 -1.29 7.87
C GLU A 29 9.54 -2.53 7.41
N VAL A 30 8.89 -3.70 7.38
CA VAL A 30 9.50 -4.97 6.95
C VAL A 30 9.89 -4.93 5.46
N TYR A 31 9.11 -4.26 4.63
CA TYR A 31 9.41 -4.05 3.22
C TYR A 31 10.65 -3.15 3.00
N GLY A 32 11.15 -2.47 4.05
CA GLY A 32 12.40 -1.70 4.02
C GLY A 32 12.24 -0.28 3.46
N LEU A 33 11.01 0.24 3.38
CA LEU A 33 10.76 1.61 2.94
C LEU A 33 10.91 2.58 4.12
N LYS A 34 12.09 3.19 4.24
CA LYS A 34 12.38 4.22 5.28
C LYS A 34 11.44 5.44 5.22
N ARG A 35 10.89 5.75 4.04
CA ARG A 35 9.89 6.79 3.82
C ARG A 35 8.87 6.31 2.80
N VAL A 36 7.63 6.26 3.21
CA VAL A 36 6.48 5.90 2.36
C VAL A 36 5.81 7.19 1.91
N ASP A 37 5.65 7.36 0.61
CA ASP A 37 4.77 8.39 0.04
C ASP A 37 3.32 7.93 0.17
N ARG A 38 2.67 8.35 1.25
CA ARG A 38 1.27 7.96 1.54
C ARG A 38 0.31 8.41 0.45
N ARG A 39 0.55 9.54 -0.21
CA ARG A 39 -0.33 10.03 -1.28
C ARG A 39 -0.33 9.09 -2.47
N LYS A 40 0.84 8.52 -2.81
CA LYS A 40 0.93 7.52 -3.87
C LYS A 40 0.25 6.21 -3.48
N VAL A 41 0.42 5.76 -2.24
CA VAL A 41 -0.26 4.56 -1.74
C VAL A 41 -1.78 4.73 -1.84
N GLU A 42 -2.32 5.82 -1.31
CA GLU A 42 -3.76 6.15 -1.37
C GLU A 42 -4.25 6.28 -2.82
N PHE A 43 -3.48 6.93 -3.69
CA PHE A 43 -3.81 7.04 -5.11
C PHE A 43 -3.97 5.67 -5.78
N PHE A 44 -3.01 4.75 -5.55
CA PHE A 44 -3.06 3.43 -6.14
C PHE A 44 -4.09 2.51 -5.47
N GLN A 45 -4.38 2.69 -4.18
CA GLN A 45 -5.50 2.02 -3.51
C GLN A 45 -6.85 2.41 -4.12
N LEU A 46 -7.08 3.72 -4.32
CA LEU A 46 -8.29 4.21 -4.97
C LEU A 46 -8.39 3.71 -6.40
N MET A 47 -7.29 3.76 -7.16
CA MET A 47 -7.25 3.28 -8.53
C MET A 47 -7.58 1.78 -8.64
N ASP A 48 -7.17 0.96 -7.67
CA ASP A 48 -7.49 -0.48 -7.60
C ASP A 48 -8.99 -0.77 -7.38
N GLU A 49 -9.81 0.22 -6.99
CA GLU A 49 -11.27 0.07 -6.91
C GLU A 49 -11.97 0.14 -8.27
N PHE A 50 -11.25 0.56 -9.33
CA PHE A 50 -11.79 0.73 -10.68
C PHE A 50 -11.37 -0.36 -11.68
N PHE A 51 -10.69 -1.42 -11.22
CA PHE A 51 -10.24 -2.57 -12.02
C PHE A 51 -10.70 -3.88 -11.38
#